data_AF-A0A409WGB1-F1
#
_entry.id   AF-A0A409WGB1-F1
#
_cell.length_a   1.000
_cell.length_b   1.000
_cell.length_c   1.000
_cell.angle_alpha   90.00
_cell.angle_beta   90.00
_cell.angle_gamma   90.00
#
_symmetry.space_group_name_H-M   'P 1'
#
loop_
_entity.id
_entity.type
_entity.pdbx_description
1 polymer ?
#
loop_
_entity_poly.entity_id
_entity_poly.type
_entity_poly.pdbx_seq_one_letter_code
_entity_poly.pdbx_strand_id
1 'polypeptide(L)'
;GYKFNDWEQKGVPLRLEIGPNDIAKSQILTVRRDSGVKAPIPLDFSSLPTSTSTSTTATTPAAISTFTTSIAHLLDTIQADLYTRAKEEYDSHIVEVTEWDKFVPALDAKNVVVMPWCDREACEDDVKERSGRAAEPQDERAPSAGAKTLCIPFDQSRWAPIEPGKTKCPACGQDAKHWTLFGRSY
;
A
#
# COMPACT_ATOMS: atom_id res chain seq x y z
N GLY A 1 -5.29 3.13 -28.62
CA GLY A 1 -5.91 1.80 -28.42
C GLY A 1 -4.89 0.81 -27.91
N TYR A 2 -4.40 -0.09 -28.76
CA TYR A 2 -3.49 -1.19 -28.38
C TYR A 2 -2.27 -0.75 -27.55
N LYS A 3 -1.55 0.30 -27.99
CA LYS A 3 -0.37 0.82 -27.27
C LYS A 3 -0.69 1.23 -25.82
N PHE A 4 -1.89 1.75 -25.55
CA PHE A 4 -2.25 2.18 -24.20
C PHE A 4 -2.40 0.97 -23.29
N ASN A 5 -3.15 -0.04 -23.74
CA ASN A 5 -3.36 -1.27 -22.99
C ASN A 5 -2.04 -2.02 -22.72
N ASP A 6 -1.15 -2.14 -23.71
CA ASP A 6 0.14 -2.82 -23.54
C ASP A 6 0.98 -2.21 -22.40
N TRP A 7 1.05 -0.88 -22.33
CA TRP A 7 1.81 -0.19 -21.27
C TRP A 7 1.07 -0.12 -19.93
N GLU A 8 -0.26 -0.09 -19.94
CA GLU A 8 -1.08 -0.14 -18.72
C GLU A 8 -0.97 -1.49 -18.02
N GLN A 9 -0.90 -2.59 -18.78
CA GLN A 9 -0.66 -3.94 -18.25
C GLN A 9 0.75 -4.11 -17.67
N LYS A 10 1.74 -3.45 -18.27
CA LYS A 10 3.13 -3.42 -17.74
C LYS A 10 3.30 -2.54 -16.51
N GLY A 11 2.29 -1.76 -16.14
CA GLY A 11 2.31 -0.91 -14.94
C GLY A 11 3.16 0.36 -15.08
N VAL A 12 3.35 0.88 -16.30
CA VAL A 12 4.05 2.17 -16.48
C VAL A 12 3.26 3.27 -15.76
N PRO A 13 3.88 4.03 -14.82
CA PRO A 13 3.13 4.92 -13.91
C PRO A 13 2.53 6.14 -14.61
N LEU A 14 3.18 6.61 -15.67
CA LEU A 14 2.80 7.82 -16.39
C LEU A 14 2.92 7.60 -17.89
N ARG A 15 1.86 7.97 -18.62
CA ARG A 15 1.86 8.00 -20.09
C ARG A 15 1.81 9.43 -20.59
N LEU A 16 2.61 9.71 -21.62
CA LEU A 16 2.60 10.97 -22.35
C LEU A 16 1.95 10.75 -23.72
N GLU A 17 0.92 11.51 -24.01
CA GLU A 17 0.17 11.49 -25.26
C GLU A 17 0.47 12.78 -26.03
N ILE A 18 0.92 12.64 -27.28
CA ILE A 18 1.27 13.76 -28.16
C ILE A 18 0.48 13.57 -29.46
N GLY A 19 -0.52 14.42 -29.68
CA GLY A 19 -1.29 14.47 -30.91
C GLY A 19 -1.13 15.81 -31.66
N PRO A 20 -1.62 15.90 -32.91
CA PRO A 20 -1.59 17.15 -33.68
C PRO A 20 -2.25 18.34 -32.95
N ASN A 21 -3.34 18.08 -32.22
CA ASN A 21 -4.04 19.09 -31.43
C ASN A 21 -3.24 19.57 -30.22
N ASP A 22 -2.42 18.70 -29.61
CA ASP A 22 -1.59 19.05 -28.46
C ASP A 22 -0.38 19.87 -28.90
N ILE A 23 0.20 19.54 -30.06
CA ILE A 23 1.25 20.34 -30.69
C ILE A 23 0.73 21.74 -31.04
N ALA A 24 -0.47 21.85 -31.62
CA ALA A 24 -1.09 23.14 -31.94
C ALA A 24 -1.39 23.99 -30.69
N LYS A 25 -1.51 23.35 -29.51
CA LYS A 25 -1.74 24.00 -28.21
C LYS A 25 -0.46 24.15 -27.37
N SER A 26 0.70 23.76 -27.90
CA SER A 26 1.97 23.73 -27.16
C SER A 26 1.85 23.03 -25.81
N GLN A 27 1.31 21.80 -25.82
CA GLN A 27 1.14 20.97 -24.62
C GLN A 27 1.43 19.49 -24.90
N ILE A 28 1.59 18.73 -23.82
CA ILE A 28 1.58 17.26 -23.82
C ILE A 28 0.48 16.82 -22.86
N LEU A 29 -0.35 15.86 -23.27
CA LEU A 29 -1.35 15.29 -22.37
C LEU A 29 -0.69 14.17 -21.54
N THR A 30 -0.76 14.28 -20.23
CA THR A 30 -0.27 13.25 -19.31
C THR A 30 -1.43 12.40 -18.78
N VAL A 31 -1.21 11.11 -18.59
CA VAL A 31 -2.20 10.17 -18.04
C VAL A 31 -1.55 9.33 -16.94
N ARG A 32 -2.09 9.45 -15.73
CA ARG A 32 -1.66 8.68 -14.55
C ARG A 32 -2.22 7.27 -14.57
N ARG A 33 -1.41 6.25 -14.25
CA ARG A 33 -1.84 4.84 -14.21
C ARG A 33 -2.65 4.49 -12.97
N ASP A 34 -2.34 5.11 -11.84
CA ASP A 34 -2.89 4.78 -10.52
C ASP A 34 -4.31 5.31 -10.30
N SER A 35 -4.68 6.38 -11.01
CA SER A 35 -5.99 7.06 -10.90
C SER A 35 -6.70 7.25 -12.25
N GLY A 36 -6.01 7.12 -13.38
CA GLY A 36 -6.56 7.40 -14.71
C GLY A 36 -6.70 8.90 -15.04
N VAL A 37 -6.31 9.79 -14.12
CA VAL A 37 -6.41 11.24 -14.29
C VAL A 37 -5.58 11.70 -15.48
N LYS A 38 -6.17 12.58 -16.29
CA LYS A 38 -5.54 13.19 -17.46
C LYS A 38 -5.31 14.68 -17.23
N ALA A 39 -4.10 15.18 -17.48
CA ALA A 39 -3.78 16.59 -17.30
C ALA A 39 -2.80 17.07 -18.38
N PRO A 40 -3.07 18.22 -19.04
CA PRO A 40 -2.11 18.82 -19.97
C PRO A 40 -0.94 19.46 -19.20
N ILE A 41 0.28 19.28 -19.71
CA ILE A 41 1.47 20.02 -19.28
C ILE A 41 1.94 20.87 -20.46
N PRO A 42 2.11 22.19 -20.28
CA PRO A 42 2.65 23.05 -21.34
C PRO A 42 4.05 22.60 -21.79
N LEU A 43 4.25 22.57 -23.11
CA LEU A 43 5.54 22.39 -23.74
C LEU A 43 5.53 23.10 -25.11
N ASP A 44 6.29 24.17 -25.23
CA ASP A 44 6.45 24.86 -26.51
C ASP A 44 7.45 24.12 -27.40
N PHE A 45 6.92 23.37 -28.37
CA PHE A 45 7.71 22.61 -29.33
C PHE A 45 8.54 23.49 -30.27
N SER A 46 8.16 24.74 -30.50
CA SER A 46 8.89 25.66 -31.38
C SER A 46 10.23 26.11 -30.77
N SER A 47 10.31 26.08 -29.44
CA SER A 47 11.51 26.40 -28.67
C SER A 47 12.48 25.21 -28.52
N LEU A 48 12.12 24.03 -29.05
CA LEU A 48 12.95 22.83 -28.94
C LEU A 48 14.11 22.84 -29.95
N PRO A 49 15.31 22.39 -29.54
CA PRO A 49 16.46 22.34 -30.43
C PRO A 49 16.18 21.34 -31.57
N THR A 50 16.32 21.80 -32.81
CA THR A 50 15.99 21.04 -34.02
C THR A 50 17.13 20.11 -34.48
N SER A 51 18.28 20.10 -33.79
CA SER A 51 19.48 19.39 -34.22
C SER A 51 20.00 18.39 -33.18
N THR A 52 20.25 17.17 -33.62
CA THR A 52 21.02 16.10 -32.94
C THR A 52 22.51 16.47 -32.88
N SER A 53 22.89 17.61 -32.31
CA SER A 53 24.30 17.93 -32.10
C SER A 53 24.73 17.41 -30.72
N THR A 54 25.60 16.40 -30.76
CA THR A 54 26.23 15.71 -29.62
C THR A 54 27.24 16.61 -28.90
N SER A 55 26.89 17.87 -28.64
CA SER A 55 27.74 18.83 -27.94
C SER A 55 27.48 18.74 -26.44
N THR A 56 28.48 18.22 -25.72
CA THR A 56 28.49 17.87 -24.29
C THR A 56 28.40 19.08 -23.33
N THR A 57 27.97 20.25 -23.80
CA THR A 57 27.84 21.49 -23.01
C THR A 57 26.58 22.28 -23.38
N ALA A 58 25.47 21.58 -23.64
CA ALA A 58 24.19 22.22 -23.93
C ALA A 58 23.43 22.56 -22.63
N THR A 59 23.32 23.85 -22.32
CA THR A 59 22.33 24.37 -21.35
C THR A 59 20.94 23.91 -21.80
N THR A 60 20.28 23.06 -20.99
CA THR A 60 18.91 22.60 -21.26
C THR A 60 18.00 23.82 -21.45
N PRO A 61 17.29 23.95 -22.59
CA PRO A 61 16.32 25.02 -22.81
C PRO A 61 15.32 25.09 -21.65
N ALA A 62 14.96 26.31 -21.22
CA ALA A 62 14.08 26.52 -20.07
C ALA A 62 12.75 25.74 -20.19
N ALA A 63 12.18 25.66 -21.40
CA ALA A 63 10.97 24.89 -21.67
C ALA A 63 11.11 23.39 -21.36
N ILE A 64 12.25 22.78 -21.72
CA ILE A 64 12.54 21.36 -21.43
C ILE A 64 12.78 21.18 -19.93
N SER A 65 13.47 22.13 -19.29
CA SER A 65 13.73 22.07 -17.85
C SER A 65 12.42 22.10 -17.06
N THR A 66 11.53 23.06 -17.33
CA THR A 66 10.23 23.17 -16.64
C THR A 66 9.36 21.93 -16.87
N PHE A 67 9.33 21.41 -18.10
CA PHE A 67 8.61 20.17 -18.41
C PHE A 67 9.16 18.98 -17.61
N THR A 68 10.48 18.79 -17.62
CA THR A 68 11.13 17.68 -16.90
C THR A 68 10.88 17.76 -15.39
N THR A 69 10.95 18.96 -14.81
CA THR A 69 10.60 19.19 -13.39
C THR A 69 9.14 18.83 -13.10
N SER A 70 8.21 19.20 -14.00
CA SER A 70 6.79 18.86 -13.85
C SER A 70 6.55 17.35 -13.89
N ILE A 71 7.26 16.63 -14.77
CA ILE A 71 7.21 15.17 -14.84
C ILE A 71 7.78 14.52 -13.59
N ALA A 72 8.94 14.99 -13.09
CA ALA A 72 9.53 14.48 -11.85
C ALA A 72 8.56 14.65 -10.66
N HIS A 73 7.99 15.84 -10.50
CA HIS A 73 7.01 16.11 -9.45
C HIS A 73 5.75 15.23 -9.58
N LEU A 74 5.30 14.95 -10.81
CA LEU A 74 4.16 14.07 -11.04
C LEU A 74 4.47 12.61 -10.66
N LEU A 75 5.69 12.14 -10.90
CA LEU A 75 6.12 10.81 -10.46
C LEU A 75 6.21 10.71 -8.93
N ASP A 76 6.73 11.74 -8.26
CA ASP A 76 6.74 11.82 -6.79
C ASP A 76 5.31 11.82 -6.22
N THR A 77 4.41 12.57 -6.85
CA THR A 77 2.99 12.61 -6.46
C THR A 77 2.33 11.22 -6.62
N ILE A 78 2.58 10.52 -7.73
CA ILE A 78 2.06 9.16 -7.94
C ILE A 78 2.56 8.21 -6.84
N GLN A 79 3.84 8.31 -6.47
CA GLN A 79 4.41 7.49 -5.40
C GLN A 79 3.75 7.80 -4.05
N ALA A 80 3.60 9.07 -3.70
CA ALA A 80 3.00 9.50 -2.44
C ALA A 80 1.52 9.09 -2.34
N ASP A 81 0.75 9.24 -3.42
CA ASP A 81 -0.66 8.86 -3.46
C ASP A 81 -0.85 7.34 -3.34
N LEU A 82 0.00 6.56 -4.03
CA LEU A 82 0.01 5.10 -3.92
C LEU A 82 0.32 4.64 -2.49
N TYR A 83 1.34 5.21 -1.87
CA TYR A 83 1.70 4.91 -0.49
C TYR A 83 0.57 5.26 0.48
N THR A 84 0.02 6.47 0.36
CA THR A 84 -1.05 6.95 1.25
C THR A 84 -2.27 6.05 1.18
N ARG A 85 -2.74 5.72 -0.03
CA ARG A 85 -3.86 4.81 -0.21
C ARG A 85 -3.61 3.43 0.39
N ALA A 86 -2.43 2.85 0.14
CA ALA A 86 -2.08 1.54 0.70
C ALA A 86 -1.95 1.57 2.22
N LYS A 87 -1.41 2.66 2.78
CA LYS A 87 -1.27 2.88 4.22
C LYS A 87 -2.63 3.01 4.91
N GLU A 88 -3.55 3.77 4.33
CA GLU A 88 -4.93 3.92 4.83
C GLU A 88 -5.67 2.59 4.81
N GLU A 89 -5.58 1.85 3.71
CA GLU A 89 -6.18 0.52 3.59
C GLU A 89 -5.60 -0.44 4.64
N TYR A 90 -4.27 -0.50 4.75
CA TYR A 90 -3.57 -1.29 5.76
C TYR A 90 -3.99 -0.94 7.19
N ASP A 91 -4.00 0.35 7.55
CA ASP A 91 -4.36 0.80 8.89
C ASP A 91 -5.83 0.51 9.21
N SER A 92 -6.73 0.66 8.23
CA SER A 92 -8.16 0.36 8.40
C SER A 92 -8.44 -1.12 8.62
N HIS A 93 -7.53 -2.01 8.23
CA HIS A 93 -7.61 -3.45 8.40
C HIS A 93 -6.87 -3.95 9.64
N ILE A 94 -6.33 -3.07 10.49
CA ILE A 94 -5.84 -3.42 11.83
C ILE A 94 -6.97 -3.14 12.83
N VAL A 95 -7.60 -4.20 13.31
CA VAL A 95 -8.76 -4.11 14.21
C VAL A 95 -8.36 -4.51 15.63
N GLU A 96 -8.63 -3.61 16.58
CA GLU A 96 -8.44 -3.87 18.01
C GLU A 96 -9.50 -4.85 18.53
N VAL A 97 -9.06 -5.91 19.20
CA VAL A 97 -9.93 -6.91 19.81
C VAL A 97 -9.49 -7.20 21.24
N THR A 98 -10.40 -6.98 22.17
CA THR A 98 -10.21 -7.23 23.62
C THR A 98 -11.11 -8.35 24.16
N GLU A 99 -11.94 -8.94 23.30
CA GLU A 99 -12.88 -10.03 23.62
C GLU A 99 -12.70 -11.18 22.61
N TRP A 100 -12.55 -12.41 23.10
CA TRP A 100 -12.27 -13.56 22.23
C TRP A 100 -13.34 -13.81 21.17
N ASP A 101 -14.62 -13.62 21.51
CA ASP A 101 -15.74 -13.86 20.59
C ASP A 101 -15.71 -12.97 19.34
N LYS A 102 -14.95 -11.86 19.38
CA LYS A 102 -14.76 -10.94 18.25
C LYS A 102 -13.51 -11.28 17.41
N PHE A 103 -12.62 -12.15 17.89
CA PHE A 103 -11.34 -12.46 17.27
C PHE A 103 -11.50 -13.16 15.92
N VAL A 104 -12.21 -14.29 15.88
CA VAL A 104 -12.45 -15.05 14.64
C VAL A 104 -13.30 -14.28 13.63
N PRO A 105 -14.41 -13.61 14.03
CA PRO A 105 -15.16 -12.75 13.11
C PRO A 105 -14.30 -11.64 12.47
N ALA A 106 -13.39 -11.00 13.23
CA ALA A 106 -12.50 -9.98 12.68
C ALA A 106 -11.53 -10.55 11.65
N LEU A 107 -10.96 -11.75 11.90
CA LEU A 107 -10.13 -12.47 10.93
C LEU A 107 -10.91 -12.88 9.67
N ASP A 108 -12.17 -13.29 9.85
CA ASP A 108 -13.03 -13.70 8.74
C ASP A 108 -13.45 -12.53 7.85
N ALA A 109 -13.53 -11.34 8.43
CA ALA A 109 -13.67 -10.07 7.73
C ALA A 109 -12.35 -9.58 7.06
N LYS A 110 -11.33 -10.46 6.95
CA LYS A 110 -10.03 -10.20 6.30
C LYS A 110 -9.16 -9.13 6.98
N ASN A 111 -9.30 -8.97 8.29
CA ASN A 111 -8.46 -8.04 9.06
C ASN A 111 -7.23 -8.74 9.67
N VAL A 112 -6.24 -7.92 10.01
CA VAL A 112 -5.25 -8.23 11.04
C VAL A 112 -5.83 -7.80 12.38
N VAL A 113 -5.76 -8.68 13.38
CA VAL A 113 -6.27 -8.38 14.72
C VAL A 113 -5.12 -7.92 15.59
N VAL A 114 -5.30 -6.82 16.32
CA VAL A 114 -4.40 -6.45 17.41
C VAL A 114 -5.10 -6.71 18.73
N MET A 115 -4.48 -7.52 19.60
CA MET A 115 -5.05 -7.84 20.90
C MET A 115 -3.98 -7.76 21.99
N PRO A 116 -4.37 -7.48 23.25
CA PRO A 116 -3.44 -7.57 24.36
C PRO A 116 -3.11 -9.05 24.59
N TRP A 117 -1.84 -9.42 24.57
CA TRP A 117 -1.41 -10.82 24.60
C TRP A 117 -0.41 -11.09 25.71
N CYS A 118 -0.48 -12.32 26.26
CA CYS A 118 0.32 -12.73 27.42
C CYS A 118 1.76 -13.16 27.09
N ASP A 119 2.12 -13.25 25.81
CA ASP A 119 3.48 -13.61 25.37
C ASP A 119 3.92 -14.97 25.93
N ARG A 120 3.07 -15.98 25.71
CA ARG A 120 3.30 -17.37 26.09
C ARG A 120 3.01 -18.28 24.91
N GLU A 121 3.96 -19.15 24.58
CA GLU A 121 3.89 -20.10 23.46
C GLU A 121 2.62 -20.96 23.50
N ALA A 122 2.29 -21.56 24.65
CA ALA A 122 1.07 -22.38 24.79
C ALA A 122 -0.22 -21.59 24.49
N CYS A 123 -0.23 -20.27 24.70
CA CYS A 123 -1.38 -19.44 24.34
C CYS A 123 -1.41 -19.15 22.83
N GLU A 124 -0.26 -19.01 22.17
CA GLU A 124 -0.19 -18.83 20.72
C GLU A 124 -0.65 -20.09 19.98
N ASP A 125 -0.23 -21.26 20.44
CA ASP A 125 -0.67 -22.54 19.87
C ASP A 125 -2.18 -22.73 19.98
N ASP A 126 -2.75 -22.43 21.15
CA ASP A 126 -4.19 -22.49 21.38
C ASP A 126 -4.96 -21.46 20.54
N VAL A 127 -4.44 -20.24 20.36
CA VAL A 127 -5.04 -19.24 19.45
C VAL A 127 -5.06 -19.76 18.02
N LYS A 128 -3.95 -20.36 17.56
CA LYS A 128 -3.83 -20.93 16.21
C LYS A 128 -4.80 -22.07 15.98
N GLU A 129 -4.97 -22.96 16.96
CA GLU A 129 -5.92 -24.07 16.89
C GLU A 129 -7.37 -23.58 16.88
N ARG A 130 -7.77 -22.74 17.85
CA ARG A 130 -9.16 -22.27 17.99
C ARG A 130 -9.60 -21.30 16.89
N SER A 131 -8.66 -20.63 16.22
CA SER A 131 -8.96 -19.73 15.10
C SER A 131 -8.87 -20.39 13.72
N GLY A 132 -8.49 -21.67 13.67
CA GLY A 132 -8.47 -22.46 12.45
C GLY A 132 -9.87 -22.63 11.85
N ARG A 133 -10.02 -22.35 10.55
CA ARG A 133 -11.22 -22.75 9.80
C ARG A 133 -11.21 -24.26 9.58
N ALA A 134 -12.36 -24.91 9.76
CA ALA A 134 -12.57 -26.27 9.25
C ALA A 134 -12.42 -26.25 7.71
N ALA A 135 -11.66 -27.19 7.18
CA ALA A 135 -11.18 -27.23 5.81
C ALA A 135 -12.29 -27.10 4.75
N GLU A 136 -12.32 -25.98 4.02
CA GLU A 136 -12.73 -25.97 2.62
C GLU A 136 -11.68 -26.74 1.79
N PRO A 137 -12.00 -27.33 0.62
CA PRO A 137 -11.02 -28.04 -0.20
C PRO A 137 -9.84 -27.13 -0.53
N GLN A 138 -8.69 -27.40 0.08
CA GLN A 138 -7.50 -26.57 -0.05
C GLN A 138 -6.69 -26.97 -1.28
N ASP A 139 -6.49 -26.00 -2.18
CA ASP A 139 -5.36 -25.98 -3.13
C ASP A 139 -4.04 -26.03 -2.34
N GLU A 140 -2.97 -26.63 -2.88
CA GLU A 140 -1.64 -26.70 -2.25
C GLU A 140 -1.05 -25.31 -1.91
N ARG A 141 -1.62 -24.23 -2.47
CA ARG A 141 -1.29 -22.83 -2.16
C ARG A 141 -2.18 -22.19 -1.08
N ALA A 142 -3.04 -22.95 -0.42
CA ALA A 142 -3.95 -22.40 0.57
C ALA A 142 -3.20 -21.95 1.84
N PRO A 143 -3.37 -20.68 2.28
CA PRO A 143 -2.71 -20.17 3.47
C PRO A 143 -3.17 -20.89 4.74
N SER A 144 -2.34 -20.87 5.79
CA SER A 144 -2.67 -21.55 7.05
C SER A 144 -4.01 -21.05 7.61
N ALA A 145 -4.90 -21.97 7.97
CA ALA A 145 -6.27 -21.64 8.34
C ALA A 145 -6.37 -20.84 9.66
N GLY A 146 -5.47 -21.11 10.62
CA GLY A 146 -5.42 -20.46 11.92
C GLY A 146 -4.51 -19.22 11.96
N ALA A 147 -4.83 -18.27 12.82
CA ALA A 147 -4.02 -17.07 13.02
C ALA A 147 -2.73 -17.38 13.79
N LYS A 148 -1.65 -16.72 13.40
CA LYS A 148 -0.35 -16.75 14.08
C LYS A 148 -0.05 -15.35 14.63
N THR A 149 0.89 -15.24 15.55
CA THR A 149 1.49 -13.94 15.84
C THR A 149 2.24 -13.45 14.59
N LEU A 150 2.10 -12.16 14.27
CA LEU A 150 2.83 -11.52 13.18
C LEU A 150 4.01 -10.75 13.74
N CYS A 151 3.74 -9.85 14.68
CA CYS A 151 4.76 -9.14 15.45
C CYS A 151 4.15 -8.47 16.69
N ILE A 152 5.03 -8.09 17.61
CA ILE A 152 4.75 -7.09 18.65
C ILE A 152 5.18 -5.73 18.06
N PRO A 153 4.25 -4.82 17.74
CA PRO A 153 4.62 -3.51 17.19
C PRO A 153 5.52 -2.74 18.16
N PHE A 154 6.57 -2.10 17.65
CA PHE A 154 7.44 -1.27 18.48
C PHE A 154 6.71 -0.07 19.08
N ASP A 155 5.81 0.56 18.30
CA ASP A 155 4.93 1.61 18.80
C ASP A 155 3.66 1.00 19.39
N GLN A 156 3.65 0.90 20.71
CA GLN A 156 2.50 0.44 21.50
C GLN A 156 1.55 1.58 21.89
N SER A 157 1.91 2.84 21.62
CA SER A 157 1.16 4.02 22.09
C SER A 157 -0.18 4.22 21.38
N ARG A 158 -0.40 3.48 20.28
CA ARG A 158 -1.67 3.45 19.53
C ARG A 158 -2.84 2.87 20.32
N TRP A 159 -2.56 2.10 21.37
CA TRP A 159 -3.56 1.38 22.16
C TRP A 159 -3.47 1.76 23.64
N ALA A 160 -4.52 1.43 24.39
CA ALA A 160 -4.53 1.67 25.83
C ALA A 160 -3.35 0.96 26.51
N PRO A 161 -2.69 1.61 27.50
CA PRO A 161 -1.57 0.99 28.21
C PRO A 161 -1.96 -0.36 28.81
N ILE A 162 -1.02 -1.30 28.79
CA ILE A 162 -1.19 -2.58 29.46
C ILE A 162 -0.92 -2.40 30.94
N GLU A 163 -1.95 -2.61 31.76
CA GLU A 163 -1.87 -2.51 33.20
C GLU A 163 -1.92 -3.93 33.81
N PRO A 164 -0.85 -4.41 34.45
CA PRO A 164 -0.84 -5.72 35.12
C PRO A 164 -1.99 -5.85 36.12
N GLY A 165 -2.67 -7.00 36.11
CA GLY A 165 -3.86 -7.26 36.93
C GLY A 165 -5.17 -6.76 36.33
N LYS A 166 -5.14 -5.82 35.37
CA LYS A 166 -6.33 -5.25 34.72
C LYS A 166 -6.46 -5.67 33.25
N THR A 167 -5.40 -5.47 32.46
CA THR A 167 -5.42 -5.81 31.04
C THR A 167 -5.12 -7.28 30.87
N LYS A 168 -6.14 -8.06 30.47
CA LYS A 168 -6.04 -9.51 30.31
C LYS A 168 -5.92 -9.90 28.85
N CYS A 169 -5.22 -11.00 28.60
CA CYS A 169 -5.17 -11.67 27.31
C CYS A 169 -6.55 -12.25 26.98
N PRO A 170 -7.23 -11.82 25.89
CA PRO A 170 -8.57 -12.30 25.56
C PRO A 170 -8.61 -13.82 25.33
N ALA A 171 -7.51 -14.39 24.87
CA ALA A 171 -7.43 -15.82 24.58
C ALA A 171 -7.40 -16.70 25.84
N CYS A 172 -6.72 -16.28 26.92
CA CYS A 172 -6.47 -17.16 28.08
C CYS A 172 -6.74 -16.53 29.46
N GLY A 173 -7.15 -15.27 29.52
CA GLY A 173 -7.49 -14.55 30.75
C GLY A 173 -6.31 -14.18 31.66
N GLN A 174 -5.07 -14.55 31.32
CA GLN A 174 -3.86 -14.13 32.05
C GLN A 174 -3.53 -12.67 31.80
N ASP A 175 -2.66 -12.08 32.62
CA ASP A 175 -2.16 -10.71 32.38
C ASP A 175 -1.48 -10.61 31.02
N ALA A 176 -1.87 -9.59 30.25
CA ALA A 176 -1.21 -9.25 29.01
C ALA A 176 0.14 -8.57 29.28
N LYS A 177 1.07 -8.69 28.34
CA LYS A 177 2.36 -8.00 28.36
C LYS A 177 2.48 -6.97 27.24
N HIS A 178 1.99 -7.31 26.05
CA HIS A 178 2.11 -6.48 24.84
C HIS A 178 0.83 -6.51 24.01
N TRP A 179 0.57 -5.45 23.26
CA TRP A 179 -0.32 -5.51 22.11
C TRP A 179 0.41 -6.22 20.98
N THR A 180 -0.23 -7.25 20.44
CA THR A 180 0.39 -8.12 19.44
C THR A 180 -0.54 -8.27 18.25
N LEU A 181 0.03 -8.17 17.05
CA LEU A 181 -0.69 -8.41 15.81
C LEU A 181 -0.81 -9.92 15.58
N PHE A 182 -2.04 -10.36 15.29
CA PHE A 182 -2.38 -11.71 14.88
C PHE A 182 -3.06 -11.67 13.52
N GLY A 183 -2.76 -12.66 12.68
CA GLY A 183 -3.39 -12.76 11.36
C GLY A 183 -3.16 -14.10 10.71
N ARG A 184 -3.90 -14.35 9.63
CA ARG A 184 -3.62 -15.46 8.71
C ARG A 184 -2.43 -15.06 7.85
N SER A 185 -1.36 -15.85 7.90
CA SER A 185 -0.15 -15.60 7.11
C SER A 185 -0.18 -16.38 5.80
N TYR A 186 0.58 -15.89 4.81
CA TYR A 186 0.99 -16.67 3.66
C TYR A 186 1.74 -17.94 4.08
#